data_AF-A0A7L3MJE0-F1
#
_entry.id   AF-A0A7L3MJE0-F1
#
_cell.length_a   1.000
_cell.length_b   1.000
_cell.length_c   1.000
_cell.angle_alpha   90.00
_cell.angle_beta   90.00
_cell.angle_gamma   90.00
#
_symmetry.space_group_name_H-M   'P 1'
#
loop_
_entity.id
_entity.type
_entity.pdbx_description
1 polymer ?
#
loop_
_entity_poly.entity_id
_entity_poly.type
_entity_poly.pdbx_seq_one_letter_code
_entity_poly.pdbx_strand_id
1 'polypeptide(L)'
;VHQTLSVDLTEVLNVVIFRNKKPILLLVSIMQFLRATLQQNFSSSLLVIVGQNTAASATQPQPSSLQDIALHPLAMQQVFSLIVSLQNLLVHKDLLLSQAVVACLETIVEYLYVKNQDLALHVVSQPWHRFLLFTLLSGGQKSFLQPEVLRLITLFVRYQSRNIISQKEISQIIYEAAEANIAELPEATSCALHLFLSEV
;
A
#
# COMPACT_ATOMS: atom_id res chain seq x y z
N VAL A 1 -22.30 -17.06 22.75
CA VAL A 1 -21.24 -17.74 21.99
C VAL A 1 -20.70 -16.74 20.98
N HIS A 2 -19.54 -16.13 21.24
CA HIS A 2 -18.90 -15.27 20.23
C HIS A 2 -18.24 -16.20 19.20
N GLN A 3 -18.80 -16.28 17.99
CA GLN A 3 -18.13 -16.95 16.87
C GLN A 3 -16.93 -16.09 16.46
N THR A 4 -15.73 -16.60 16.68
CA THR A 4 -14.49 -15.99 16.19
C THR A 4 -14.09 -16.65 14.88
N LEU A 5 -13.79 -15.85 13.86
CA LEU A 5 -13.27 -16.30 12.58
C LEU A 5 -11.74 -16.33 12.65
N SER A 6 -11.13 -17.49 12.42
CA SER A 6 -9.67 -17.60 12.30
C SER A 6 -9.24 -17.46 10.85
N VAL A 7 -8.27 -16.58 10.57
CA VAL A 7 -7.69 -16.42 9.22
C VAL A 7 -6.19 -16.64 9.30
N ASP A 8 -5.64 -17.49 8.44
CA ASP A 8 -4.19 -17.64 8.27
C ASP A 8 -3.65 -16.48 7.43
N LEU A 9 -2.89 -15.60 8.09
CA LEU A 9 -2.30 -14.44 7.43
C LEU A 9 -1.31 -14.85 6.32
N THR A 10 -0.61 -15.97 6.51
CA THR A 10 0.40 -16.46 5.57
C THR A 10 -0.26 -16.86 4.26
N GLU A 11 -1.40 -17.54 4.32
CA GLU A 11 -2.16 -17.93 3.13
C GLU A 11 -2.67 -16.70 2.38
N VAL A 12 -3.24 -15.72 3.10
CA VAL A 12 -3.72 -14.46 2.50
C VAL A 12 -2.59 -13.72 1.79
N LEU A 13 -1.43 -13.59 2.45
CA LEU A 13 -0.25 -12.95 1.85
C LEU A 13 0.27 -13.73 0.64
N ASN A 14 0.33 -15.06 0.72
CA ASN A 14 0.80 -15.91 -0.38
C ASN A 14 -0.06 -15.76 -1.63
N VAL A 15 -1.37 -15.54 -1.50
CA VAL A 15 -2.26 -15.28 -2.65
C VAL A 15 -1.87 -14.01 -3.39
N VAL A 16 -1.45 -12.97 -2.66
CA VAL A 16 -0.98 -11.70 -3.25
C VAL A 16 0.44 -11.88 -3.80
N ILE A 17 1.31 -12.58 -3.06
CA ILE A 17 2.74 -12.70 -3.38
C ILE A 17 2.97 -13.56 -4.62
N PHE A 18 2.42 -14.78 -4.64
CA PHE A 18 2.70 -15.79 -5.66
C PHE A 18 1.67 -15.81 -6.79
N ARG A 19 1.09 -14.65 -7.11
CA ARG A 19 -0.05 -14.45 -8.02
C ARG A 19 -0.19 -15.49 -9.14
N ASN A 20 -0.99 -16.53 -8.87
CA ASN A 20 -1.31 -17.57 -9.85
C ASN A 20 -2.68 -17.28 -10.50
N LYS A 21 -2.68 -16.48 -11.57
CA LYS A 21 -3.86 -16.17 -12.43
C LYS A 21 -5.17 -15.93 -11.65
N LYS A 22 -5.10 -15.23 -10.52
CA LYS A 22 -6.25 -15.03 -9.65
C LYS A 22 -7.21 -13.99 -10.26
N PRO A 23 -8.53 -14.12 -10.06
CA PRO A 23 -9.50 -13.11 -10.50
C PRO A 23 -9.21 -11.75 -9.87
N ILE A 24 -9.40 -10.67 -10.63
CA ILE A 24 -9.14 -9.29 -10.17
C ILE A 24 -9.98 -8.94 -8.93
N LEU A 25 -11.26 -9.31 -8.93
CA LEU A 25 -12.15 -9.06 -7.79
C LEU A 25 -11.69 -9.74 -6.50
N LEU A 26 -11.11 -10.94 -6.60
CA LEU A 26 -10.54 -11.63 -5.44
C LEU A 26 -9.34 -10.85 -4.89
N LEU A 27 -8.45 -10.38 -5.78
CA LEU A 27 -7.31 -9.56 -5.38
C LEU A 27 -7.76 -8.26 -4.72
N VAL A 28 -8.72 -7.55 -5.32
CA VAL A 28 -9.32 -6.33 -4.74
C VAL A 28 -9.91 -6.61 -3.36
N SER A 29 -10.62 -7.71 -3.19
CA SER A 29 -11.19 -8.11 -1.89
C SER A 29 -10.11 -8.39 -0.85
N ILE A 30 -9.03 -9.07 -1.24
CA ILE A 30 -7.88 -9.31 -0.36
C ILE A 30 -7.18 -8.00 0.01
N MET A 31 -7.03 -7.06 -0.93
CA MET A 31 -6.45 -5.74 -0.64
C MET A 31 -7.29 -4.96 0.37
N GLN A 32 -8.61 -4.98 0.22
CA GLN A 32 -9.54 -4.34 1.16
C GLN A 32 -9.48 -4.99 2.54
N PHE A 33 -9.41 -6.32 2.58
CA PHE A 33 -9.22 -7.08 3.81
C PHE A 33 -7.90 -6.71 4.51
N LEU A 34 -6.78 -6.77 3.78
CA LEU A 34 -5.46 -6.43 4.32
C LEU A 34 -5.44 -5.00 4.86
N ARG A 35 -5.99 -4.04 4.09
CA ARG A 35 -6.15 -2.66 4.52
C ARG A 35 -6.92 -2.55 5.84
N ALA A 36 -8.08 -3.19 5.95
CA ALA A 36 -8.85 -3.17 7.19
C ALA A 36 -8.07 -3.78 8.36
N THR A 37 -7.37 -4.89 8.16
CA THR A 37 -6.57 -5.53 9.21
C THR A 37 -5.38 -4.68 9.65
N LEU A 38 -4.70 -4.01 8.73
CA LEU A 38 -3.58 -3.11 9.01
C LEU A 38 -4.04 -1.89 9.80
N GLN A 39 -5.16 -1.26 9.40
CA GLN A 39 -5.75 -0.12 10.11
C GLN A 39 -6.15 -0.46 11.54
N GLN A 40 -6.61 -1.68 11.77
CA GLN A 40 -6.98 -2.18 13.10
C GLN A 40 -5.79 -2.77 13.87
N ASN A 41 -4.56 -2.65 13.36
CA ASN A 41 -3.37 -3.25 13.96
C ASN A 41 -3.56 -4.74 14.30
N PHE A 42 -4.25 -5.48 13.41
CA PHE A 42 -4.55 -6.90 13.58
C PHE A 42 -5.35 -7.25 14.85
N SER A 43 -6.00 -6.24 15.45
CA SER A 43 -6.78 -6.37 16.68
C SER A 43 -8.27 -6.35 16.34
N SER A 44 -8.94 -7.49 16.53
CA SER A 44 -10.39 -7.60 16.29
C SER A 44 -11.01 -8.57 17.28
N SER A 45 -12.21 -8.24 17.77
CA SER A 45 -13.01 -9.13 18.63
C SER A 45 -13.63 -10.30 17.87
N LEU A 46 -13.77 -10.18 16.55
CA LEU A 46 -14.41 -11.18 15.68
C LEU A 46 -13.41 -11.98 14.87
N LEU A 47 -12.21 -11.43 14.62
CA LEU A 47 -11.23 -12.02 13.72
C LEU A 47 -9.93 -12.29 14.46
N VAL A 48 -9.56 -13.57 14.51
CA VAL A 48 -8.30 -14.04 15.09
C VAL A 48 -7.33 -14.29 13.96
N ILE A 49 -6.23 -13.54 13.95
CA ILE A 49 -5.20 -13.67 12.92
C ILE A 49 -4.19 -14.69 13.40
N VAL A 50 -4.18 -15.83 12.74
CA VAL A 50 -3.26 -16.93 13.03
C VAL A 50 -2.02 -16.69 12.17
N GLY A 51 -0.91 -16.34 12.83
CA GLY A 51 0.41 -16.28 12.23
C GLY A 51 1.23 -17.52 12.60
N GLN A 52 2.36 -17.73 11.90
CA GLN A 52 3.25 -18.90 12.04
C GLN A 52 3.80 -19.20 13.44
N ASN A 53 3.45 -18.45 14.49
CA ASN A 53 3.93 -18.67 15.85
C ASN A 53 2.94 -19.34 16.80
N THR A 54 1.81 -19.89 16.31
CA THR A 54 0.84 -20.58 17.19
C THR A 54 0.70 -22.10 16.97
N ALA A 55 1.47 -22.70 16.05
CA ALA A 55 1.56 -24.15 15.96
C ALA A 55 2.84 -24.65 16.64
N ALA A 56 2.66 -25.48 17.66
CA ALA A 56 3.69 -26.19 18.40
C ALA A 56 4.80 -26.78 17.51
N SER A 57 6.00 -26.23 17.61
CA SER A 57 7.24 -26.97 17.40
C SER A 57 8.18 -26.66 18.56
N ALA A 58 8.12 -27.55 19.56
CA ALA A 58 9.01 -27.57 20.70
C ALA A 58 10.43 -27.98 20.25
N THR A 59 11.17 -27.09 19.61
CA THR A 59 12.65 -27.04 19.65
C THR A 59 13.15 -25.78 18.94
N GLN A 60 13.84 -24.94 19.71
CA GLN A 60 14.57 -23.71 19.34
C GLN A 60 13.76 -22.41 19.18
N PRO A 61 13.96 -21.44 20.09
CA PRO A 61 13.60 -20.05 19.84
C PRO A 61 14.66 -19.46 18.91
N GLN A 62 14.37 -19.32 17.61
CA GLN A 62 15.10 -18.33 16.84
C GLN A 62 14.77 -16.96 17.44
N PRO A 63 15.77 -16.14 17.80
CA PRO A 63 15.49 -14.80 18.29
C PRO A 63 14.89 -14.03 17.13
N SER A 64 13.56 -13.86 17.14
CA SER A 64 12.90 -12.84 16.33
C SER A 64 13.67 -11.54 16.58
N SER A 65 14.23 -10.96 15.53
CA SER A 65 14.96 -9.70 15.66
C SER A 65 14.06 -8.69 16.38
N LEU A 66 14.62 -7.78 17.19
CA LEU A 66 13.81 -6.76 17.90
C LEU A 66 12.87 -5.99 16.94
N GLN A 67 13.28 -5.89 15.68
CA GLN A 67 12.52 -5.27 14.59
C GLN A 67 11.29 -6.10 14.17
N ASP A 68 11.38 -7.44 14.15
CA ASP A 68 10.25 -8.33 13.85
C ASP A 68 9.20 -8.34 14.98
N ILE A 69 9.62 -8.16 16.23
CA ILE A 69 8.70 -8.09 17.38
C ILE A 69 7.78 -6.88 17.25
N ALA A 70 8.31 -5.72 16.82
CA ALA A 70 7.52 -4.50 16.65
C ALA A 70 6.47 -4.61 15.53
N LEU A 71 6.71 -5.46 14.53
CA LEU A 71 5.86 -5.63 13.35
C LEU A 71 4.79 -6.71 13.50
N HIS A 72 4.83 -7.49 14.60
CA HIS A 72 3.90 -8.58 14.87
C HIS A 72 2.44 -8.14 14.62
N PRO A 73 1.63 -8.92 13.87
CA PRO A 73 1.87 -10.31 13.45
C PRO A 73 2.64 -10.49 12.14
N LEU A 74 3.10 -9.41 11.49
CA LEU A 74 3.89 -9.50 10.26
C LEU A 74 5.38 -9.65 10.56
N ALA A 75 6.06 -10.50 9.78
CA ALA A 75 7.52 -10.54 9.73
C ALA A 75 8.06 -9.52 8.71
N MET A 76 9.27 -9.01 8.90
CA MET A 76 9.89 -8.03 7.99
C MET A 76 9.97 -8.56 6.55
N GLN A 77 10.33 -9.83 6.35
CA GLN A 77 10.39 -10.45 5.03
C GLN A 77 9.02 -10.47 4.33
N GLN A 78 7.94 -10.69 5.08
CA GLN A 78 6.58 -10.68 4.56
C GLN A 78 6.16 -9.28 4.13
N VAL A 79 6.54 -8.26 4.90
CA VAL A 79 6.31 -6.84 4.55
C VAL A 79 6.97 -6.52 3.22
N PHE A 80 8.27 -6.82 3.05
CA PHE A 80 8.97 -6.55 1.79
C PHE A 80 8.37 -7.31 0.61
N SER A 81 8.07 -8.60 0.80
CA SER A 81 7.45 -9.43 -0.24
C SER A 81 6.09 -8.87 -0.65
N LEU A 82 5.27 -8.46 0.32
CA LEU A 82 3.98 -7.84 0.07
C LEU A 82 4.13 -6.53 -0.71
N ILE A 83 5.02 -5.63 -0.29
CA ILE A 83 5.25 -4.35 -0.98
C ILE A 83 5.66 -4.56 -2.43
N VAL A 84 6.62 -5.46 -2.69
CA VAL A 84 7.06 -5.77 -4.06
C VAL A 84 5.91 -6.32 -4.89
N SER A 85 5.08 -7.20 -4.32
CA SER A 85 3.93 -7.75 -5.02
C SER A 85 2.84 -6.70 -5.30
N LEU A 86 2.58 -5.79 -4.36
CA LEU A 86 1.68 -4.65 -4.56
C LEU A 86 2.18 -3.76 -5.70
N GLN A 87 3.46 -3.40 -5.68
CA GLN A 87 4.10 -2.61 -6.73
C GLN A 87 3.98 -3.29 -8.11
N ASN A 88 4.19 -4.60 -8.19
CA ASN A 88 4.01 -5.37 -9.42
C ASN A 88 2.56 -5.42 -9.90
N LEU A 89 1.58 -5.39 -8.99
CA LEU A 89 0.16 -5.35 -9.36
C LEU A 89 -0.21 -4.01 -10.01
N LEU A 90 0.38 -2.89 -9.61
CA LEU A 90 0.13 -1.58 -10.25
C LEU A 90 0.47 -1.54 -11.75
N VAL A 91 1.41 -2.37 -12.19
CA VAL A 91 1.81 -2.45 -13.60
C VAL A 91 0.69 -3.01 -14.51
N HIS A 92 -0.33 -3.65 -13.94
CA HIS A 92 -1.39 -4.34 -14.70
C HIS A 92 -2.48 -3.42 -15.25
N LYS A 93 -2.45 -2.12 -14.91
CA LYS A 93 -3.30 -1.05 -15.48
C LYS A 93 -4.82 -1.28 -15.39
N ASP A 94 -5.28 -2.15 -14.49
CA ASP A 94 -6.70 -2.28 -14.17
C ASP A 94 -7.07 -1.21 -13.13
N LEU A 95 -8.11 -0.41 -13.40
CA LEU A 95 -8.48 0.74 -12.56
C LEU A 95 -8.85 0.32 -11.13
N LEU A 96 -9.75 -0.66 -10.99
CA LEU A 96 -10.23 -1.11 -9.68
C LEU A 96 -9.10 -1.74 -8.86
N LEU A 97 -8.27 -2.55 -9.51
CA LEU A 97 -7.10 -3.14 -8.87
C LEU A 97 -6.09 -2.07 -8.45
N SER A 98 -5.83 -1.08 -9.31
CA SER A 98 -4.85 -0.02 -9.04
C SER A 98 -5.27 0.81 -7.83
N GLN A 99 -6.55 1.17 -7.74
CA GLN A 99 -7.11 1.86 -6.57
C GLN A 99 -6.95 1.06 -5.29
N ALA A 100 -7.28 -0.24 -5.33
CA ALA A 100 -7.18 -1.12 -4.18
C ALA A 100 -5.72 -1.30 -3.73
N VAL A 101 -4.80 -1.43 -4.69
CA VAL A 101 -3.37 -1.59 -4.43
C VAL A 101 -2.75 -0.31 -3.87
N VAL A 102 -3.04 0.87 -4.43
CA VAL A 102 -2.56 2.15 -3.88
C VAL A 102 -3.09 2.36 -2.47
N ALA A 103 -4.38 2.07 -2.21
CA ALA A 103 -4.94 2.15 -0.87
C ALA A 103 -4.26 1.18 0.13
N CYS A 104 -3.91 -0.03 -0.32
CA CYS A 104 -3.18 -0.98 0.50
C CYS A 104 -1.74 -0.52 0.76
N LEU A 105 -1.06 0.07 -0.23
CA LEU A 105 0.28 0.64 -0.09
C LEU A 105 0.31 1.82 0.90
N GLU A 106 -0.64 2.75 0.81
CA GLU A 106 -0.76 3.83 1.80
C GLU A 106 -0.91 3.27 3.21
N THR A 107 -1.82 2.30 3.37
CA THR A 107 -2.15 1.74 4.68
C THR A 107 -0.99 0.95 5.27
N ILE A 108 -0.26 0.16 4.47
CA ILE A 108 0.89 -0.56 4.98
C ILE A 108 2.02 0.39 5.36
N VAL A 109 2.26 1.46 4.58
CA VAL A 109 3.26 2.48 4.94
C VAL A 109 2.87 3.20 6.23
N GLU A 110 1.60 3.54 6.41
CA GLU A 110 1.10 4.16 7.65
C GLU A 110 1.27 3.23 8.85
N TYR A 111 0.89 1.95 8.70
CA TYR A 111 1.13 0.91 9.71
C TYR A 111 2.63 0.82 10.07
N LEU A 112 3.50 0.74 9.05
CA LEU A 112 4.94 0.69 9.26
C LEU A 112 5.43 1.95 9.95
N TYR A 113 4.92 3.14 9.60
CA TYR A 113 5.38 4.37 10.22
C TYR A 113 5.08 4.42 11.72
N VAL A 114 3.93 3.88 12.14
CA VAL A 114 3.56 3.75 13.55
C VAL A 114 4.43 2.72 14.28
N LYS A 115 4.82 1.62 13.62
CA LYS A 115 5.56 0.50 14.25
C LYS A 115 7.09 0.61 14.16
N ASN A 116 7.60 1.12 13.05
CA ASN A 116 9.00 1.22 12.67
C ASN A 116 9.18 2.30 11.59
N GLN A 117 9.45 3.53 12.02
CA GLN A 117 9.59 4.68 11.13
C GLN A 117 10.71 4.51 10.10
N ASP A 118 11.86 3.95 10.50
CA ASP A 118 13.00 3.74 9.60
C ASP A 118 12.62 2.83 8.44
N LEU A 119 11.89 1.75 8.73
CA LEU A 119 11.40 0.84 7.71
C LEU A 119 10.38 1.51 6.79
N ALA A 120 9.47 2.32 7.32
CA ALA A 120 8.52 3.07 6.50
C ALA A 120 9.24 4.03 5.54
N LEU A 121 10.17 4.85 6.05
CA LEU A 121 10.96 5.78 5.23
C LEU A 121 11.81 5.05 4.19
N HIS A 122 12.39 3.91 4.57
CA HIS A 122 13.15 3.07 3.64
C HIS A 122 12.28 2.55 2.50
N VAL A 123 11.08 2.05 2.80
CA VAL A 123 10.12 1.54 1.81
C VAL A 123 9.71 2.66 0.85
N VAL A 124 9.27 3.81 1.35
CA VAL A 124 8.79 4.91 0.50
C VAL A 124 9.91 5.47 -0.38
N SER A 125 11.15 5.48 0.10
CA SER A 125 12.31 6.01 -0.63
C SER A 125 12.91 5.06 -1.67
N GLN A 126 12.31 3.88 -1.91
CA GLN A 126 12.84 2.93 -2.88
C GLN A 126 12.80 3.48 -4.32
N PRO A 127 13.90 3.41 -5.09
CA PRO A 127 13.96 3.91 -6.47
C PRO A 127 12.89 3.33 -7.40
N TRP A 128 12.43 2.12 -7.11
CA TRP A 128 11.37 1.45 -7.87
C TRP A 128 10.07 2.27 -7.94
N HIS A 129 9.77 3.08 -6.91
CA HIS A 129 8.62 3.98 -6.93
C HIS A 129 8.67 5.01 -8.06
N ARG A 130 9.85 5.49 -8.43
CA ARG A 130 10.02 6.40 -9.56
C ARG A 130 9.72 5.71 -10.89
N PHE A 131 10.13 4.45 -11.02
CA PHE A 131 9.81 3.63 -12.19
C PHE A 131 8.30 3.33 -12.30
N LEU A 132 7.64 3.07 -11.17
CA LEU A 132 6.18 2.86 -11.13
C LEU A 132 5.43 4.11 -11.57
N LEU A 133 5.79 5.30 -11.06
CA LEU A 133 5.19 6.56 -11.51
C LEU A 133 5.33 6.74 -13.02
N PHE A 134 6.53 6.50 -13.56
CA PHE A 134 6.75 6.57 -15.00
C PHE A 134 5.87 5.58 -15.77
N THR A 135 5.71 4.36 -15.25
CA THR A 135 4.90 3.31 -15.89
C THR A 135 3.40 3.66 -15.90
N LEU A 136 2.90 4.24 -14.80
CA LEU A 136 1.52 4.71 -14.68
C LEU A 136 1.26 5.86 -15.65
N LEU A 137 2.13 6.88 -15.65
CA LEU A 137 2.02 8.06 -16.51
C LEU A 137 2.20 7.76 -18.02
N SER A 138 2.95 6.70 -18.36
CA SER A 138 3.16 6.29 -19.76
C SER A 138 1.96 5.54 -20.36
N GLY A 139 0.95 5.20 -19.56
CA GLY A 139 -0.21 4.42 -20.00
C GLY A 139 -1.37 5.27 -20.52
N GLY A 140 -1.38 5.64 -21.80
CA GLY A 140 -2.56 6.09 -22.57
C GLY A 140 -3.17 7.45 -22.18
N GLN A 141 -3.49 7.67 -20.91
CA GLN A 141 -3.92 8.94 -20.33
C GLN A 141 -2.75 9.54 -19.53
N LYS A 142 -2.03 10.48 -20.15
CA LYS A 142 -0.81 11.08 -19.61
C LYS A 142 -1.09 12.25 -18.66
N SER A 143 -2.04 12.10 -17.74
CA SER A 143 -2.32 13.17 -16.77
C SER A 143 -1.90 12.75 -15.38
N PHE A 144 -1.28 13.68 -14.67
CA PHE A 144 -1.01 13.49 -13.25
C PHE A 144 -2.29 13.50 -12.41
N LEU A 145 -3.42 13.99 -12.93
CA LEU A 145 -4.70 14.06 -12.24
C LEU A 145 -5.46 12.71 -12.16
N GLN A 146 -4.81 11.61 -12.52
CA GLN A 146 -5.33 10.28 -12.21
C GLN A 146 -5.35 10.08 -10.68
N PRO A 147 -6.47 9.64 -10.07
CA PRO A 147 -6.59 9.50 -8.62
C PRO A 147 -5.47 8.66 -8.00
N GLU A 148 -5.09 7.56 -8.66
CA GLU A 148 -4.09 6.61 -8.17
C GLU A 148 -2.69 7.21 -8.24
N VAL A 149 -2.41 8.01 -9.28
CA VAL A 149 -1.14 8.73 -9.43
C VAL A 149 -1.03 9.84 -8.38
N LEU A 150 -2.07 10.67 -8.23
CA LEU A 150 -2.12 11.71 -7.19
C LEU A 150 -1.88 11.13 -5.82
N ARG A 151 -2.62 10.08 -5.45
CA ARG A 151 -2.50 9.42 -4.15
C ARG A 151 -1.11 8.82 -3.89
N LEU A 152 -0.52 8.19 -4.90
CA LEU A 152 0.83 7.64 -4.78
C LEU A 152 1.87 8.76 -4.61
N ILE A 153 1.70 9.87 -5.32
CA ILE A 153 2.54 11.06 -5.17
C ILE A 153 2.37 11.69 -3.78
N THR A 154 1.13 11.87 -3.31
CA THR A 154 0.81 12.34 -1.96
C THR A 154 1.52 11.50 -0.90
N LEU A 155 1.53 10.17 -1.06
CA LEU A 155 2.25 9.26 -0.17
C LEU A 155 3.76 9.58 -0.13
N PHE A 156 4.38 9.83 -1.28
CA PHE A 156 5.81 10.17 -1.35
C PHE A 156 6.12 11.56 -0.76
N VAL A 157 5.23 12.53 -0.96
CA VAL A 157 5.37 13.88 -0.37
C VAL A 157 5.25 13.81 1.15
N ARG A 158 4.21 13.15 1.67
CA ARG A 158 3.94 13.00 3.11
C ARG A 158 5.13 12.44 3.87
N TYR A 159 5.78 11.42 3.33
CA TYR A 159 6.94 10.76 3.95
C TYR A 159 8.29 11.30 3.45
N GLN A 160 8.30 12.49 2.86
CA GLN A 160 9.49 13.28 2.49
C GLN A 160 10.47 12.57 1.54
N SER A 161 9.97 11.70 0.66
CA SER A 161 10.80 10.97 -0.31
C SER A 161 11.15 11.84 -1.52
N ARG A 162 12.04 12.82 -1.30
CA ARG A 162 12.51 13.79 -2.32
C ARG A 162 13.25 13.17 -3.50
N ASN A 163 13.73 11.94 -3.37
CA ASN A 163 14.42 11.22 -4.44
C ASN A 163 13.44 10.61 -5.46
N ILE A 164 12.16 10.52 -5.12
CA ILE A 164 11.14 9.89 -5.96
C ILE A 164 10.43 10.94 -6.81
N ILE A 165 9.97 12.03 -6.18
CA ILE A 165 9.31 13.15 -6.86
C ILE A 165 10.10 14.46 -6.73
N SER A 166 10.26 15.14 -7.85
CA SER A 166 10.93 16.43 -7.98
C SER A 166 9.97 17.60 -7.86
N GLN A 167 10.49 18.78 -7.51
CA GLN A 167 9.72 20.03 -7.50
C GLN A 167 9.09 20.35 -8.87
N LYS A 168 9.76 19.98 -9.96
CA LYS A 168 9.21 20.15 -11.31
C LYS A 168 7.94 19.34 -11.53
N GLU A 169 7.92 18.08 -11.06
CA GLU A 169 6.74 17.21 -11.15
C GLU A 169 5.61 17.75 -10.26
N ILE A 170 5.91 18.26 -9.06
CA ILE A 170 4.92 18.93 -8.19
C ILE A 170 4.33 20.17 -8.87
N SER A 171 5.16 21.06 -9.41
CA SER A 171 4.68 22.24 -10.15
C SER A 171 3.80 21.87 -11.33
N GLN A 172 4.13 20.78 -12.04
CA GLN A 172 3.34 20.29 -13.16
C GLN A 172 1.93 19.85 -12.73
N ILE A 173 1.81 19.17 -11.58
CA ILE A 173 0.51 18.76 -11.03
C ILE A 173 -0.35 19.98 -10.69
N ILE A 174 0.25 20.99 -10.03
CA ILE A 174 -0.45 22.22 -9.66
C ILE A 174 -0.92 22.96 -10.92
N TYR A 175 -0.07 23.04 -11.95
CA TYR A 175 -0.43 23.65 -13.22
C TYR A 175 -1.57 22.89 -13.92
N GLU A 176 -1.48 21.55 -14.02
CA GLU A 176 -2.56 20.74 -14.60
C GLU A 176 -3.87 20.89 -13.81
N ALA A 177 -3.81 20.96 -12.48
CA ALA A 177 -4.99 21.18 -11.64
C ALA A 177 -5.61 22.57 -11.82
N ALA A 178 -4.79 23.61 -12.05
CA ALA A 178 -5.27 24.97 -12.29
C ALA A 178 -5.94 25.13 -13.66
N GLU A 179 -5.43 24.43 -14.68
CA GLU A 179 -6.01 24.42 -16.03
C GLU A 179 -7.24 23.49 -16.11
N ALA A 180 -7.38 22.54 -15.19
CA ALA A 180 -8.53 21.65 -15.14
C ALA A 180 -9.78 22.38 -14.59
N ASN A 181 -10.94 22.11 -15.19
CA ASN A 181 -12.20 22.56 -14.64
C ASN A 181 -12.55 21.74 -13.38
N ILE A 182 -12.21 22.27 -12.19
CA ILE A 182 -12.36 21.59 -10.91
C ILE A 182 -13.80 21.09 -10.69
N ALA A 183 -14.81 21.80 -11.20
CA ALA A 183 -16.21 21.43 -11.07
C ALA A 183 -16.62 20.19 -11.88
N GLU A 184 -15.83 19.83 -12.90
CA GLU A 184 -16.07 18.66 -13.77
C GLU A 184 -15.18 17.47 -13.42
N LEU A 185 -14.29 17.61 -12.44
CA LEU A 185 -13.41 16.52 -12.03
C LEU A 185 -14.22 15.40 -11.36
N PRO A 186 -13.91 14.12 -11.66
CA PRO A 186 -14.47 13.01 -10.92
C PRO A 186 -14.20 13.15 -9.42
N GLU A 187 -15.15 12.72 -8.58
CA GLU A 187 -15.04 12.82 -7.12
C GLU A 187 -13.74 12.20 -6.58
N ALA A 188 -13.35 11.04 -7.11
CA ALA A 188 -12.11 10.36 -6.74
C ALA A 188 -10.86 11.21 -7.04
N THR A 189 -10.84 11.92 -8.18
CA THR A 189 -9.75 12.83 -8.56
C THR A 189 -9.75 14.06 -7.65
N SER A 190 -10.92 14.65 -7.41
CA SER A 190 -11.05 15.84 -6.55
C SER A 190 -10.58 15.56 -5.12
N CYS A 191 -11.00 14.42 -4.55
CA CYS A 191 -10.54 13.97 -3.23
C CYS A 191 -9.02 13.72 -3.21
N ALA A 192 -8.49 13.01 -4.20
CA ALA A 192 -7.05 12.77 -4.30
C ALA A 192 -6.23 14.07 -4.43
N LEU A 193 -6.74 15.03 -5.21
CA LEU A 193 -6.10 16.33 -5.41
C LEU A 193 -6.14 17.16 -4.13
N HIS A 194 -7.27 17.19 -3.41
CA HIS A 194 -7.36 17.86 -2.12
C HIS A 194 -6.34 17.29 -1.12
N LEU A 195 -6.22 15.96 -1.05
CA LEU A 195 -5.22 15.30 -0.20
C LEU A 195 -3.80 15.68 -0.62
N PHE A 196 -3.50 15.70 -1.92
CA PHE A 196 -2.19 16.12 -2.44
C PHE A 196 -1.86 17.56 -2.03
N LEU A 197 -2.76 18.50 -2.27
CA LEU A 197 -2.57 19.92 -1.95
C LEU A 197 -2.47 20.19 -0.44
N SER A 198 -2.95 19.27 0.40
CA SER A 198 -2.81 19.39 1.86
C SER A 198 -1.41 19.00 2.35
N GLU A 199 -0.62 18.30 1.53
CA GLU A 199 0.72 17.81 1.89
C GLU A 199 1.86 18.65 1.29
N VAL A 200 1.58 19.46 0.27
CA VAL A 200 2.54 20.32 -0.45
C VAL A 200 2.55 21.73 0.12
#